data_AF-A0A5J4R9M8-F1
#
_entry.id   AF-A0A5J4R9M8-F1
#
_cell.length_a   1.000
_cell.length_b   1.000
_cell.length_c   1.000
_cell.angle_alpha   90.00
_cell.angle_beta   90.00
_cell.angle_gamma   90.00
#
_symmetry.space_group_name_H-M   'P 1'
#
loop_
_entity.id
_entity.type
_entity.pdbx_description
1 polymer ?
#
loop_
_entity_poly.entity_id
_entity_poly.type
_entity_poly.pdbx_seq_one_letter_code
_entity_poly.pdbx_strand_id
1 'polypeptide(L)'
;FMPFVCRVKPVTDEDMYDVDSHDRCDVTTFKTDEGWAPRYIRYVIEKAEYDQLKAENPDAQIKPPKTPSLMAVLFFNLGSWQLIFSIIIMILSTGFQICQPSLMKEVLKQVLLKGMAPEMNPVLPPEEQIVYKFPYVQAIILMACPLLHGILDTLGNRLIFHFSSHLRSGLAGLIYKKTLLLNITAQSNIDTGRLLSLLSADTNQIAMMFP
;
A
#
# COMPACT_ATOMS: atom_id res chain seq x y z
N PHE A 1 19.49 13.57 7.12
CA PHE A 1 19.98 14.36 8.28
C PHE A 1 19.50 13.80 9.62
N MET A 2 18.25 13.35 9.76
CA MET A 2 17.74 12.73 11.00
C MET A 2 18.62 11.64 11.65
N PRO A 3 19.19 10.65 10.92
CA PRO A 3 19.90 9.54 11.57
C PRO A 3 21.13 9.97 12.37
N PHE A 4 21.75 11.09 11.99
CA PHE A 4 22.95 11.59 12.67
C PHE A 4 22.59 12.45 13.89
N VAL A 5 21.48 13.20 13.84
CA VAL A 5 21.02 14.03 14.96
C VAL A 5 20.51 13.17 16.11
N CYS A 6 19.74 12.11 15.80
CA CYS A 6 19.21 11.16 16.79
C CYS A 6 20.30 10.39 17.56
N ARG A 7 21.54 10.34 17.03
CA ARG A 7 22.66 9.67 17.70
C ARG A 7 23.27 10.51 18.82
N VAL A 8 23.11 11.84 18.77
CA VAL A 8 23.78 12.79 19.66
C VAL A 8 22.81 13.36 20.70
N LYS A 9 21.55 13.54 20.33
CA LYS A 9 20.52 14.07 21.23
C LYS A 9 19.18 13.34 21.06
N PRO A 10 18.35 13.29 22.12
CA PRO A 10 16.96 12.87 21.97
C PRO A 10 16.24 13.81 21.00
N VAL A 11 15.35 13.26 20.18
CA VAL A 11 14.56 14.01 19.20
C VAL A 11 13.55 14.87 19.95
N THR A 12 13.53 16.15 19.63
CA THR A 12 12.55 17.12 20.13
C THR A 12 11.67 17.62 18.98
N ASP A 13 10.53 18.24 19.28
CA ASP A 13 9.58 18.73 18.26
C ASP A 13 10.25 19.73 17.29
N GLU A 14 11.26 20.49 17.76
CA GLU A 14 12.04 21.43 16.94
C GLU A 14 12.92 20.75 15.88
N ASP A 15 13.22 19.45 16.06
CA ASP A 15 14.03 18.65 15.13
C ASP A 15 13.20 18.00 14.02
N MET A 16 11.87 18.02 14.16
CA MET A 16 10.96 17.45 13.19
C MET A 16 10.70 18.44 12.06
N TYR A 17 10.91 17.99 10.82
CA TYR A 17 10.54 18.78 9.67
C TYR A 17 9.02 18.91 9.58
N ASP A 18 8.57 20.10 9.15
CA ASP A 18 7.19 20.31 8.79
C ASP A 18 6.74 19.34 7.70
N VAL A 19 5.47 18.94 7.79
CA VAL A 19 4.83 18.08 6.80
C VAL A 19 4.74 18.82 5.47
N ASP A 20 5.10 18.13 4.39
CA ASP A 20 5.00 18.65 3.03
C ASP A 20 3.58 19.16 2.74
N SER A 21 3.45 20.23 1.94
CA SER A 21 2.17 20.85 1.64
C SER A 21 1.15 19.89 1.02
N HIS A 22 1.60 18.86 0.29
CA HIS A 22 0.71 17.89 -0.35
C HIS A 22 0.19 16.82 0.63
N ASP A 23 0.93 16.58 1.71
CA ASP A 23 0.67 15.53 2.70
C ASP A 23 -0.12 16.06 3.90
N ARG A 24 -0.48 17.36 3.89
CA ARG A 24 -1.25 17.97 4.97
C ARG A 24 -2.68 17.43 5.06
N CYS A 25 -3.19 17.40 6.28
CA CYS A 25 -4.51 16.83 6.60
C CYS A 25 -5.66 17.62 5.96
N ASP A 26 -5.54 18.94 5.85
CA ASP A 26 -6.52 19.81 5.19
C ASP A 26 -6.66 19.47 3.69
N VAL A 27 -5.55 19.30 2.99
CA VAL A 27 -5.53 18.95 1.56
C VAL A 27 -6.09 17.56 1.32
N THR A 28 -5.66 16.57 2.11
CA THR A 28 -6.15 15.18 1.98
C THR A 28 -7.64 15.07 2.32
N THR A 29 -8.11 15.78 3.34
CA THR A 29 -9.53 15.83 3.70
C THR A 29 -10.36 16.49 2.60
N PHE A 30 -9.89 17.62 2.05
CA PHE A 30 -10.57 18.32 0.97
C PHE A 30 -10.74 17.43 -0.27
N LYS A 31 -9.66 16.77 -0.72
CA LYS A 31 -9.71 15.82 -1.86
C LYS A 31 -10.69 14.68 -1.62
N THR A 32 -10.73 14.16 -0.38
CA THR A 32 -11.66 13.08 -0.04
C THR A 32 -13.11 13.56 -0.06
N ASP A 33 -13.37 14.76 0.46
CA ASP A 33 -14.71 15.37 0.49
C ASP A 33 -15.21 15.71 -0.92
N GLU A 34 -14.36 16.24 -1.79
CA GLU A 34 -14.68 16.51 -3.20
C GLU A 34 -15.13 15.24 -3.93
N GLY A 35 -14.51 14.10 -3.62
CA GLY A 35 -14.89 12.80 -4.15
C GLY A 35 -16.17 12.22 -3.56
N TRP A 36 -16.42 12.48 -2.27
CA TRP A 36 -17.52 11.89 -1.50
C TRP A 36 -18.83 12.68 -1.63
N ALA A 37 -18.78 14.00 -1.46
CA ALA A 37 -19.93 14.89 -1.43
C ALA A 37 -20.88 14.71 -2.64
N PRO A 38 -20.43 14.73 -3.91
CA PRO A 38 -21.34 14.60 -5.05
C PRO A 38 -22.01 13.22 -5.11
N ARG A 39 -21.30 12.15 -4.72
CA ARG A 39 -21.86 10.78 -4.68
C ARG A 39 -22.88 10.64 -3.57
N TYR A 40 -22.61 11.25 -2.42
CA TYR A 40 -23.52 11.25 -1.29
C TYR A 40 -24.80 12.05 -1.59
N ILE A 41 -24.67 13.23 -2.20
CA ILE A 41 -25.83 14.07 -2.58
C ILE A 41 -26.76 13.32 -3.54
N ARG A 42 -26.20 12.67 -4.58
CA ARG A 42 -27.00 11.85 -5.51
C ARG A 42 -27.74 10.74 -4.79
N TYR A 43 -27.06 10.01 -3.91
CA TYR A 43 -27.69 8.96 -3.12
C TYR A 43 -28.83 9.47 -2.22
N VAL A 44 -28.67 10.66 -1.61
CA VAL A 44 -29.72 11.26 -0.77
C VAL A 44 -30.97 11.60 -1.58
N ILE A 45 -30.79 12.13 -2.80
CA ILE A 45 -31.91 12.42 -3.71
C ILE A 45 -32.61 11.13 -4.14
N GLU A 46 -31.86 10.14 -4.62
CA GLU A 46 -32.40 8.83 -5.03
C GLU A 46 -33.11 8.12 -3.86
N LYS A 47 -32.61 8.29 -2.64
CA LYS A 47 -33.24 7.74 -1.44
C LYS A 47 -34.55 8.46 -1.10
N ALA A 48 -34.59 9.79 -1.22
CA ALA A 48 -35.82 10.54 -1.00
C ALA A 48 -36.90 10.15 -2.01
N GLU A 49 -36.54 9.99 -3.28
CA GLU A 49 -37.44 9.50 -4.34
C GLU A 49 -37.91 8.07 -4.05
N TYR A 50 -37.00 7.18 -3.63
CA TYR A 50 -37.35 5.81 -3.24
C TYR A 50 -38.34 5.77 -2.06
N ASP A 51 -38.09 6.57 -1.02
CA ASP A 51 -38.95 6.62 0.17
C ASP A 51 -40.34 7.17 -0.18
N GLN A 52 -40.44 8.13 -1.10
CA GLN A 52 -41.71 8.62 -1.64
C GLN A 52 -42.45 7.55 -2.44
N LEU A 53 -41.79 6.89 -3.41
CA LEU A 53 -42.40 5.87 -4.25
C LEU A 53 -42.87 4.64 -3.45
N LYS A 54 -42.15 4.31 -2.37
CA LYS A 54 -42.53 3.24 -1.44
C LYS A 54 -43.69 3.63 -0.54
N ALA A 55 -43.80 4.90 -0.15
CA ALA A 55 -44.95 5.41 0.58
C ALA A 55 -46.21 5.43 -0.29
N GLU A 56 -46.07 5.74 -1.59
CA GLU A 56 -47.16 5.73 -2.57
C GLU A 56 -47.59 4.32 -2.97
N ASN A 57 -46.66 3.36 -3.03
CA ASN A 57 -46.94 1.97 -3.40
C ASN A 57 -46.27 0.99 -2.42
N PRO A 58 -46.96 0.61 -1.32
CA PRO A 58 -46.39 -0.26 -0.29
C PRO A 58 -46.04 -1.67 -0.79
N ASP A 59 -46.78 -2.16 -1.77
CA ASP A 59 -46.67 -3.52 -2.30
C ASP A 59 -45.71 -3.63 -3.51
N ALA A 60 -45.21 -2.51 -4.03
CA ALA A 60 -44.28 -2.51 -5.15
C ALA A 60 -42.87 -2.91 -4.67
N GLN A 61 -42.29 -3.95 -5.27
CA GLN A 61 -40.89 -4.33 -5.05
C GLN A 61 -39.95 -3.37 -5.78
N ILE A 62 -39.84 -2.14 -5.27
CA ILE A 62 -38.89 -1.15 -5.76
C ILE A 62 -37.52 -1.49 -5.15
N LYS A 63 -36.49 -1.55 -6.02
CA LYS A 63 -35.12 -1.83 -5.58
C LYS A 63 -34.56 -0.61 -4.85
N PRO A 64 -33.96 -0.77 -3.65
CA PRO A 64 -33.35 0.35 -2.95
C PRO A 64 -32.16 0.92 -3.73
N PRO A 65 -31.92 2.24 -3.63
CA PRO A 65 -30.77 2.86 -4.27
C PRO A 65 -29.46 2.30 -3.72
N LYS A 66 -28.46 2.20 -4.59
CA LYS A 66 -27.17 1.61 -4.25
C LYS A 66 -26.40 2.54 -3.32
N THR A 67 -25.99 2.06 -2.16
CA THR A 67 -25.18 2.85 -1.22
C THR A 67 -23.84 3.25 -1.86
N PRO A 68 -23.43 4.52 -1.74
CA PRO A 68 -22.14 4.96 -2.25
C PRO A 68 -21.03 4.31 -1.41
N SER A 69 -20.06 3.68 -2.07
CA SER A 69 -18.94 3.05 -1.38
C SER A 69 -17.86 4.07 -1.04
N LEU A 70 -17.72 4.39 0.25
CA LEU A 70 -16.66 5.27 0.75
C LEU A 70 -15.26 4.69 0.41
N MET A 71 -15.10 3.37 0.53
CA MET A 71 -13.86 2.68 0.19
C MET A 71 -13.40 2.94 -1.25
N ALA A 72 -14.33 2.94 -2.23
CA ALA A 72 -13.98 3.23 -3.61
C ALA A 72 -13.56 4.69 -3.78
N VAL A 73 -14.21 5.63 -3.09
CA VAL A 73 -13.82 7.05 -3.14
C VAL A 73 -12.41 7.24 -2.57
N LEU A 74 -12.09 6.57 -1.47
CA LEU A 74 -10.77 6.62 -0.87
C LEU A 74 -9.70 6.07 -1.81
N PHE A 75 -9.92 4.90 -2.41
CA PHE A 75 -8.95 4.35 -3.36
C PHE A 75 -8.79 5.16 -4.65
N PHE A 76 -9.86 5.74 -5.18
CA PHE A 76 -9.85 6.41 -6.48
C PHE A 76 -9.54 7.92 -6.43
N ASN A 77 -9.82 8.60 -5.32
CA ASN A 77 -9.51 10.04 -5.18
C ASN A 77 -8.28 10.31 -4.31
N LEU A 78 -7.91 9.39 -3.42
CA LEU A 78 -6.78 9.57 -2.52
C LEU A 78 -5.57 8.82 -3.06
N GLY A 79 -4.88 9.40 -4.05
CA GLY A 79 -3.56 8.93 -4.46
C GLY A 79 -3.51 7.58 -5.20
N SER A 80 -4.53 7.24 -6.00
CA SER A 80 -4.59 5.97 -6.76
C SER A 80 -3.36 5.72 -7.62
N TRP A 81 -2.77 6.78 -8.16
CA TRP A 81 -1.57 6.69 -8.98
C TRP A 81 -0.37 6.16 -8.18
N GLN A 82 -0.22 6.58 -6.92
CA GLN A 82 0.87 6.12 -6.04
C GLN A 82 0.69 4.65 -5.67
N LEU A 83 -0.56 4.22 -5.41
CA LEU A 83 -0.89 2.83 -5.12
C LEU A 83 -0.58 1.92 -6.33
N ILE A 84 -1.07 2.27 -7.52
CA ILE A 84 -0.84 1.48 -8.75
C ILE A 84 0.65 1.39 -9.06
N PHE A 85 1.36 2.53 -8.96
CA PHE A 85 2.80 2.57 -9.18
C PHE A 85 3.57 1.70 -8.18
N SER A 86 3.16 1.72 -6.90
CA SER A 86 3.77 0.86 -5.90
C SER A 86 3.55 -0.63 -6.19
N ILE A 87 2.33 -1.04 -6.55
CA ILE A 87 2.03 -2.43 -6.90
C ILE A 87 2.92 -2.92 -8.06
N ILE A 88 3.12 -2.10 -9.08
CA ILE A 88 4.00 -2.42 -10.22
C ILE A 88 5.45 -2.62 -9.75
N ILE A 89 5.95 -1.72 -8.90
CA ILE A 89 7.31 -1.82 -8.34
C ILE A 89 7.45 -3.07 -7.46
N MET A 90 6.45 -3.39 -6.65
CA MET A 90 6.47 -4.58 -5.80
C MET A 90 6.48 -5.87 -6.62
N ILE A 91 5.68 -5.95 -7.69
CA ILE A 91 5.69 -7.11 -8.59
C ILE A 91 7.09 -7.30 -9.19
N LEU A 92 7.72 -6.21 -9.62
CA LEU A 92 9.09 -6.24 -10.15
C LEU A 92 10.09 -6.69 -9.07
N SER A 93 9.97 -6.18 -7.85
CA SER A 93 10.80 -6.55 -6.70
C SER A 93 10.70 -8.04 -6.37
N THR A 94 9.48 -8.58 -6.28
CA THR A 94 9.23 -10.01 -6.05
C THR A 94 9.80 -10.88 -7.16
N GLY A 95 9.77 -10.39 -8.41
CA GLY A 95 10.43 -11.06 -9.54
C GLY A 95 11.93 -11.25 -9.30
N PHE A 96 12.62 -10.23 -8.80
CA PHE A 96 14.03 -10.34 -8.42
C PHE A 96 14.26 -11.27 -7.23
N GLN A 97 13.37 -11.26 -6.23
CA GLN A 97 13.43 -12.17 -5.09
C GLN A 97 13.37 -13.65 -5.52
N ILE A 98 12.51 -13.99 -6.49
CA ILE A 98 12.39 -15.36 -7.03
C ILE A 98 13.59 -15.73 -7.91
N CYS A 99 14.18 -14.76 -8.62
CA CYS A 99 15.32 -15.01 -9.51
C CYS A 99 16.60 -15.43 -8.76
N GLN A 100 16.80 -14.92 -7.54
CA GLN A 100 17.99 -15.20 -6.71
C GLN A 100 18.24 -16.71 -6.46
N PRO A 101 17.28 -17.49 -5.92
CA PRO A 101 17.48 -18.93 -5.71
C PRO A 101 17.64 -19.70 -7.03
N SER A 102 16.97 -19.28 -8.11
CA SER A 102 17.12 -19.92 -9.43
C SER A 102 18.54 -19.76 -10.00
N LEU A 103 19.11 -18.56 -9.89
CA LEU A 103 20.50 -18.29 -10.30
C LEU A 103 21.50 -19.02 -9.40
N MET A 104 21.24 -19.06 -8.08
CA MET A 104 22.10 -19.76 -7.13
C MET A 104 22.19 -21.26 -7.43
N LYS A 105 21.08 -21.89 -7.86
CA LYS A 105 21.05 -23.30 -8.27
C LYS A 105 21.99 -23.57 -9.45
N GLU A 106 22.01 -22.71 -10.45
CA GLU A 106 22.86 -22.89 -11.63
C GLU A 106 24.34 -22.66 -11.28
N VAL A 107 24.65 -21.64 -10.47
CA VAL A 107 26.01 -21.42 -9.97
C VAL A 107 26.51 -22.63 -9.18
N LEU A 108 25.68 -23.19 -8.29
CA LEU A 108 26.04 -24.39 -7.52
C LEU A 108 26.29 -25.61 -8.42
N LYS A 109 25.47 -25.80 -9.46
CA LYS A 109 25.68 -26.85 -10.47
C LYS A 109 27.02 -26.70 -11.19
N GLN A 110 27.39 -25.49 -11.58
CA GLN A 110 28.66 -25.21 -12.25
C GLN A 110 29.87 -25.39 -11.32
N VAL A 111 29.73 -25.05 -10.03
CA VAL A 111 30.75 -25.31 -9.01
C VAL A 111 30.94 -26.83 -8.79
N LEU A 112 29.84 -27.60 -8.73
CA LEU A 112 29.90 -29.06 -8.63
C LEU A 112 30.58 -29.68 -9.86
N LEU A 113 30.25 -29.22 -11.07
CA LEU A 113 30.91 -29.67 -12.30
C LEU A 113 32.40 -29.35 -12.31
N LYS A 114 32.81 -28.16 -11.84
CA LYS A 114 34.23 -27.82 -11.66
C LYS A 114 34.92 -28.72 -10.62
N GLY A 115 34.23 -29.11 -9.55
CA GLY A 115 34.74 -30.02 -8.53
C GLY A 115 34.93 -31.45 -9.03
N MET A 116 34.05 -31.93 -9.92
CA MET A 116 34.10 -33.29 -10.51
C MET A 116 34.99 -33.39 -11.74
N ALA A 117 35.22 -32.29 -12.47
CA ALA A 117 36.08 -32.23 -13.64
C ALA A 117 37.50 -32.81 -13.42
N PRO A 118 38.24 -32.51 -12.33
CA PRO A 118 39.58 -33.08 -12.11
C PRO A 118 39.58 -34.60 -11.88
N GLU A 119 38.49 -35.19 -11.37
CA GLU A 119 38.39 -36.64 -11.13
C GLU A 119 37.90 -37.41 -12.36
N MET A 120 36.99 -36.82 -13.16
CA MET A 120 36.34 -37.48 -14.30
C MET A 120 37.08 -37.29 -15.63
N ASN A 121 37.71 -36.14 -15.87
CA ASN A 121 38.40 -35.83 -17.13
C ASN A 121 39.58 -36.76 -17.51
N PRO A 122 40.33 -37.42 -16.59
CA PRO A 122 41.36 -38.37 -17.01
C PRO A 122 40.82 -39.75 -17.41
N VAL A 123 39.53 -40.05 -17.18
CA VAL A 123 38.91 -41.35 -17.45
C VAL A 123 37.99 -41.31 -18.70
N LEU A 124 37.52 -40.13 -19.09
CA LEU A 124 36.60 -39.93 -20.21
C LEU A 124 37.34 -39.74 -21.56
N PRO A 125 36.77 -40.24 -22.68
CA PRO A 125 37.33 -40.03 -24.02
C PRO A 125 37.46 -38.53 -24.37
N PRO A 126 38.38 -38.14 -25.27
CA PRO A 126 38.69 -36.73 -25.58
C PRO A 126 37.47 -35.89 -26.00
N GLU A 127 36.42 -36.54 -26.49
CA GLU A 127 35.19 -35.92 -27.00
C GLU A 127 34.18 -35.59 -25.88
N GLU A 128 34.34 -36.16 -24.67
CA GLU A 128 33.42 -36.00 -23.52
C GLU A 128 34.05 -35.22 -22.34
N GLN A 129 35.17 -34.55 -22.57
CA GLN A 129 35.84 -33.76 -21.53
C GLN A 129 34.95 -32.61 -21.04
N ILE A 130 34.82 -32.48 -19.73
CA ILE A 130 34.00 -31.46 -19.10
C ILE A 130 34.73 -30.11 -19.21
N VAL A 131 34.35 -29.32 -20.22
CA VAL A 131 34.82 -27.92 -20.39
C VAL A 131 34.00 -27.03 -19.45
N TYR A 132 34.57 -26.70 -18.29
CA TYR A 132 33.94 -25.77 -17.35
C TYR A 132 34.31 -24.33 -17.71
N LYS A 133 33.32 -23.50 -18.03
CA LYS A 133 33.49 -22.04 -18.11
C LYS A 133 32.98 -21.44 -16.81
N PHE A 134 33.84 -20.73 -16.08
CA PHE A 134 33.45 -20.15 -14.80
C PHE A 134 32.24 -19.20 -15.00
N PRO A 135 31.16 -19.33 -14.21
CA PRO A 135 29.92 -18.59 -14.44
C PRO A 135 30.02 -17.15 -13.93
N TYR A 136 30.99 -16.38 -14.44
CA TYR A 136 31.22 -14.98 -14.04
C TYR A 136 29.95 -14.13 -14.23
N VAL A 137 29.21 -14.36 -15.31
CA VAL A 137 27.97 -13.63 -15.61
C VAL A 137 26.90 -13.89 -14.56
N GLN A 138 26.69 -15.15 -14.17
CA GLN A 138 25.68 -15.51 -13.16
C GLN A 138 26.06 -14.98 -11.78
N ALA A 139 27.35 -15.03 -11.42
CA ALA A 139 27.85 -14.49 -10.16
C ALA A 139 27.69 -12.96 -10.07
N ILE A 140 28.00 -12.21 -11.13
CA ILE A 140 27.83 -10.75 -11.18
C ILE A 140 26.34 -10.39 -11.07
N ILE A 141 25.47 -11.08 -11.80
CA ILE A 141 24.02 -10.87 -11.71
C ILE A 141 23.51 -11.20 -10.31
N LEU A 142 24.04 -12.24 -9.66
CA LEU A 142 23.66 -12.65 -8.31
C LEU A 142 24.14 -11.66 -7.24
N MET A 143 25.21 -10.90 -7.48
CA MET A 143 25.60 -9.77 -6.61
C MET A 143 24.71 -8.53 -6.84
N ALA A 144 24.33 -8.24 -8.08
CA ALA A 144 23.53 -7.06 -8.41
C ALA A 144 22.03 -7.22 -8.05
N CYS A 145 21.50 -8.43 -8.15
CA CYS A 145 20.08 -8.73 -7.98
C CYS A 145 19.54 -8.41 -6.56
N PRO A 146 20.23 -8.76 -5.45
CA PRO A 146 19.79 -8.37 -4.10
C PRO A 146 19.80 -6.87 -3.87
N LEU A 147 20.76 -6.15 -4.47
CA LEU A 147 20.83 -4.69 -4.37
C LEU A 147 19.65 -4.02 -5.08
N LEU A 148 19.33 -4.49 -6.29
CA LEU A 148 18.19 -3.98 -7.04
C LEU A 148 16.85 -4.33 -6.36
N HIS A 149 16.73 -5.55 -5.84
CA HIS A 149 15.59 -5.95 -5.02
C HIS A 149 15.40 -5.03 -3.82
N GLY A 150 16.46 -4.77 -3.02
CA GLY A 150 16.36 -3.89 -1.86
C GLY A 150 15.94 -2.46 -2.20
N ILE A 151 16.44 -1.90 -3.31
CA ILE A 151 16.04 -0.55 -3.75
C ILE A 151 14.57 -0.51 -4.18
N LEU A 152 14.14 -1.49 -4.97
CA LEU A 152 12.75 -1.55 -5.45
C LEU A 152 11.77 -1.82 -4.31
N ASP A 153 12.12 -2.72 -3.40
CA ASP A 153 11.31 -3.06 -2.23
C ASP A 153 11.11 -1.86 -1.31
N THR A 154 12.21 -1.17 -0.95
CA THR A 154 12.13 0.04 -0.11
C THR A 154 11.37 1.17 -0.78
N LEU A 155 11.48 1.33 -2.10
CA LEU A 155 10.70 2.31 -2.85
C LEU A 155 9.21 1.98 -2.87
N GLY A 156 8.84 0.72 -3.11
CA GLY A 156 7.45 0.26 -3.09
C GLY A 156 6.80 0.47 -1.72
N ASN A 157 7.48 0.01 -0.66
CA ASN A 157 7.01 0.18 0.71
C ASN A 157 6.86 1.67 1.08
N ARG A 158 7.82 2.52 0.71
CA ARG A 158 7.72 3.97 0.96
C ARG A 158 6.45 4.57 0.34
N LEU A 159 6.11 4.20 -0.89
CA LEU A 159 4.90 4.70 -1.56
C LEU A 159 3.62 4.23 -0.87
N ILE A 160 3.59 2.99 -0.38
CA ILE A 160 2.43 2.48 0.37
C ILE A 160 2.28 3.20 1.71
N PHE A 161 3.38 3.48 2.42
CA PHE A 161 3.33 4.27 3.64
C PHE A 161 2.77 5.69 3.42
N HIS A 162 3.16 6.36 2.33
CA HIS A 162 2.57 7.66 2.00
C HIS A 162 1.06 7.56 1.73
N PHE A 163 0.64 6.58 0.92
CA PHE A 163 -0.78 6.34 0.65
C PHE A 163 -1.58 6.01 1.93
N SER A 164 -1.06 5.13 2.78
CA SER A 164 -1.66 4.76 4.06
C SER A 164 -1.82 5.96 5.00
N SER A 165 -0.80 6.83 5.06
CA SER A 165 -0.86 8.07 5.83
C SER A 165 -1.94 9.03 5.31
N HIS A 166 -2.07 9.17 3.98
CA HIS A 166 -3.15 9.96 3.38
C HIS A 166 -4.51 9.37 3.70
N LEU A 167 -4.68 8.05 3.59
CA LEU A 167 -5.91 7.33 3.90
C LEU A 167 -6.38 7.60 5.33
N ARG A 168 -5.46 7.47 6.30
CA ARG A 168 -5.74 7.75 7.71
C ARG A 168 -6.16 9.19 7.92
N SER A 169 -5.43 10.14 7.34
CA SER A 169 -5.65 11.58 7.52
C SER A 169 -6.97 12.03 6.89
N GLY A 170 -7.27 11.59 5.66
CA GLY A 170 -8.52 11.89 4.97
C GLY A 170 -9.74 11.29 5.67
N LEU A 171 -9.63 10.05 6.18
CA LEU A 171 -10.69 9.43 6.99
C LEU A 171 -10.93 10.19 8.29
N ALA A 172 -9.87 10.47 9.06
CA ALA A 172 -9.99 11.20 10.33
C ALA A 172 -10.60 12.58 10.13
N GLY A 173 -10.20 13.30 9.07
CA GLY A 173 -10.77 14.60 8.71
C GLY A 173 -12.23 14.53 8.31
N LEU A 174 -12.63 13.53 7.51
CA LEU A 174 -14.04 13.32 7.16
C LEU A 174 -14.92 12.99 8.36
N ILE A 175 -14.44 12.09 9.24
CA ILE A 175 -15.14 11.73 10.47
C ILE A 175 -15.31 12.98 11.33
N TYR A 176 -14.24 13.73 11.56
CA TYR A 176 -14.27 14.95 12.36
C TYR A 176 -15.25 16.00 11.80
N LYS A 177 -15.19 16.26 10.48
CA LYS A 177 -16.13 17.18 9.80
C LYS A 177 -17.58 16.71 9.96
N LYS A 178 -17.83 15.41 9.85
CA LYS A 178 -19.17 14.86 10.03
C LYS A 178 -19.63 14.97 11.49
N THR A 179 -18.76 14.72 12.46
CA THR A 179 -19.05 14.86 13.89
C THR A 179 -19.47 16.28 14.23
N LEU A 180 -18.79 17.30 13.67
CA LEU A 180 -19.16 18.70 13.88
C LEU A 180 -20.55 19.07 13.32
N LEU A 181 -21.00 18.37 12.28
CA LEU A 181 -22.32 18.57 11.66
C LEU A 181 -23.42 17.72 12.31
N LEU A 182 -23.07 16.75 13.15
CA LEU A 182 -24.03 15.90 13.86
C LEU A 182 -24.46 16.56 15.16
N ASN A 183 -25.77 16.60 15.40
CA ASN A 183 -26.28 16.94 16.72
C ASN A 183 -26.16 15.72 17.64
N ILE A 184 -25.00 15.57 18.29
CA ILE A 184 -24.66 14.43 19.16
C ILE A 184 -25.68 14.31 20.32
N THR A 185 -26.24 15.43 20.78
CA THR A 185 -27.23 15.47 21.87
C THR A 185 -28.59 14.89 21.47
N ALA A 186 -28.91 14.84 20.17
CA ALA A 186 -30.16 14.29 19.65
C ALA A 186 -30.06 12.79 19.30
N GLN A 187 -28.86 12.21 19.27
CA GLN A 187 -28.63 10.81 18.89
C GLN A 187 -28.04 10.02 20.06
N SER A 188 -28.91 9.45 20.89
CA SER A 188 -28.55 8.63 22.07
C SER A 188 -27.69 7.40 21.77
N ASN A 189 -27.55 7.00 20.49
CA ASN A 189 -26.78 5.85 20.07
C ASN A 189 -25.30 6.17 19.75
N ILE A 190 -24.93 7.46 19.71
CA ILE A 190 -23.55 7.91 19.46
C ILE A 190 -22.91 8.29 20.78
N ASP A 191 -22.07 7.40 21.30
CA ASP A 191 -21.25 7.64 22.48
C ASP A 191 -19.90 8.29 22.07
N THR A 192 -19.43 9.23 22.90
CA THR A 192 -18.13 9.88 22.71
C THR A 192 -17.00 8.86 22.73
N GLY A 193 -17.09 7.83 23.58
CA GLY A 193 -16.11 6.75 23.64
C GLY A 193 -16.03 5.95 22.33
N ARG A 194 -17.18 5.66 21.72
CA ARG A 194 -17.23 4.99 20.40
C ARG A 194 -16.62 5.84 19.29
N LEU A 195 -16.84 7.15 19.33
CA LEU A 195 -16.30 8.08 18.33
C LEU A 195 -14.77 8.19 18.44
N LEU A 196 -14.25 8.26 19.67
CA LEU A 196 -12.81 8.22 19.92
C LEU A 196 -12.19 6.89 19.49
N SER A 197 -12.86 5.77 19.76
CA SER A 197 -12.42 4.44 19.28
C SER A 197 -12.38 4.40 17.75
N LEU A 198 -13.41 4.92 17.09
CA LEU A 198 -13.47 4.96 15.64
C LEU A 198 -12.36 5.84 15.04
N LEU A 199 -12.05 6.98 15.66
CA LEU A 199 -10.99 7.87 15.19
C LEU A 199 -9.58 7.35 15.46
N SER A 200 -9.36 6.56 16.51
CA SER A 200 -8.02 6.11 16.93
C SER A 200 -7.69 4.67 16.51
N ALA A 201 -8.61 3.72 16.73
CA ALA A 201 -8.38 2.31 16.45
C ALA A 201 -8.75 1.96 15.02
N ASP A 202 -9.96 2.32 14.57
CA ASP A 202 -10.48 1.87 13.28
C ASP A 202 -9.76 2.55 12.11
N THR A 203 -9.53 3.86 12.18
CA THR A 203 -8.74 4.58 11.14
C THR A 203 -7.32 4.05 11.05
N ASN A 204 -6.71 3.69 12.19
CA ASN A 204 -5.35 3.16 12.23
C ASN A 204 -5.30 1.73 11.69
N GLN A 205 -6.27 0.87 12.03
CA GLN A 205 -6.38 -0.47 11.44
C GLN A 205 -6.57 -0.42 9.92
N ILE A 206 -7.41 0.50 9.43
CA ILE A 206 -7.62 0.70 7.98
C ILE A 206 -6.32 1.16 7.31
N ALA A 207 -5.56 2.04 7.96
CA ALA A 207 -4.25 2.49 7.45
C ALA A 207 -3.23 1.34 7.42
N MET A 208 -3.14 0.55 8.49
CA MET A 208 -2.21 -0.58 8.61
C MET A 208 -2.59 -1.78 7.73
N MET A 209 -3.78 -1.79 7.11
CA MET A 209 -4.20 -2.84 6.18
C MET A 209 -3.37 -2.85 4.89
N PHE A 210 -2.73 -1.72 4.55
CA PHE A 210 -1.80 -1.61 3.43
C PHE A 210 -0.37 -1.62 3.99
N PRO A 211 0.38 -2.74 3.85
CA PRO A 211 1.76 -2.85 4.31
C PRO A 211 2.72 -2.00 3.48
#